data_AF-A0A1W6NZ45-F1
#
_entry.id   AF-A0A1W6NZ45-F1
#
_cell.length_a   1.000
_cell.length_b   1.000
_cell.length_c   1.000
_cell.angle_alpha   90.00
_cell.angle_beta   90.00
_cell.angle_gamma   90.00
#
_symmetry.space_group_name_H-M   'P 1'
#
loop_
_entity.id
_entity.type
_entity.pdbx_description
1 polymer ?
#
loop_
_entity_poly.entity_id
_entity_poly.type
_entity_poly.pdbx_seq_one_letter_code
_entity_poly.pdbx_strand_id
1 'polypeptide(L)'
;MSRETEINDQIARFLVRYSPPRTMAENLDAQRDEIRRITRIVVQHAPNVGYVEWVATLIDQIEVGMTTRSWPLIGEVNKACEALRKEGFLSRPVLKDPHVEEHGHYAKLADRIKAGEPVAESVLYGVEAVEMIKRNLLTEGDLRKHRSAAYFARKATYGEEAAEVWEDGRKALHERCMAEYDTIVAQRAIPRAGRKGFSPNMPSMPYSDGFAA
;
A
#
# COMPACT_ATOMS: atom_id res chain seq x y z
N MET A 1 -0.46 18.67 14.62
CA MET A 1 -1.41 19.40 13.75
C MET A 1 -2.24 18.38 12.99
N SER A 2 -3.53 18.63 12.76
CA SER A 2 -4.39 17.69 12.01
C SER A 2 -4.14 17.82 10.50
N ARG A 3 -4.20 16.71 9.75
CA ARG A 3 -4.05 16.67 8.28
C ARG A 3 -4.93 17.71 7.58
N GLU A 4 -6.16 17.86 8.04
CA GLU A 4 -7.12 18.81 7.48
C GLU A 4 -6.67 20.26 7.68
N THR A 5 -6.10 20.59 8.85
CA THR A 5 -5.61 21.93 9.16
C THR A 5 -4.44 22.30 8.25
N GLU A 6 -3.54 21.36 8.00
CA GLU A 6 -2.35 21.60 7.16
C GLU A 6 -2.69 21.73 5.68
N ILE A 7 -3.64 20.93 5.18
CA ILE A 7 -4.18 21.08 3.82
C ILE A 7 -4.89 22.44 3.68
N ASN A 8 -5.70 22.82 4.67
CA ASN A 8 -6.40 24.09 4.66
C ASN A 8 -5.44 25.29 4.66
N ASP A 9 -4.36 25.23 5.43
CA ASP A 9 -3.33 26.29 5.46
C ASP A 9 -2.63 26.45 4.10
N GLN A 10 -2.32 25.36 3.42
CA GLN A 10 -1.71 25.40 2.08
C GLN A 10 -2.67 26.00 1.05
N ILE A 11 -3.93 25.57 1.06
CA ILE A 11 -4.96 26.11 0.16
C ILE A 11 -5.19 27.60 0.45
N ALA A 12 -5.26 28.00 1.71
CA ALA A 12 -5.43 29.40 2.09
C ALA A 12 -4.27 30.27 1.59
N ARG A 13 -3.02 29.82 1.76
CA ARG A 13 -1.83 30.51 1.21
C ARG A 13 -1.87 30.64 -0.30
N PHE A 14 -2.33 29.59 -0.99
CA PHE A 14 -2.51 29.61 -2.44
C PHE A 14 -3.57 30.64 -2.85
N LEU A 15 -4.78 30.59 -2.26
CA LEU A 15 -5.90 31.45 -2.62
C LEU A 15 -5.66 32.94 -2.35
N VAL A 16 -4.86 33.28 -1.34
CA VAL A 16 -4.47 34.68 -1.05
C VAL A 16 -3.69 35.33 -2.22
N ARG A 17 -3.03 34.53 -3.06
CA ARG A 17 -2.30 35.03 -4.24
C ARG A 17 -3.21 35.42 -5.40
N TYR A 18 -4.50 35.05 -5.34
CA TYR A 18 -5.46 35.18 -6.43
C TYR A 18 -6.69 35.97 -6.00
N SER A 19 -7.36 36.59 -6.97
CA SER A 19 -8.59 37.34 -6.70
C SER A 19 -9.81 36.41 -6.69
N PRO A 20 -10.78 36.60 -5.78
CA PRO A 20 -12.02 35.86 -5.85
C PRO A 20 -12.75 36.16 -7.18
N PRO A 21 -13.48 35.19 -7.75
CA PRO A 21 -14.25 35.39 -8.98
C PRO A 21 -15.25 36.53 -8.82
N ARG A 22 -15.41 37.33 -9.89
CA ARG A 22 -16.23 38.56 -9.87
C ARG A 22 -17.66 38.35 -9.38
N THR A 23 -18.23 37.18 -9.63
CA THR A 23 -19.58 36.81 -9.22
C THR A 23 -19.75 36.70 -7.70
N MET A 24 -18.66 36.54 -6.95
CA MET A 24 -18.65 36.38 -5.49
C MET A 24 -17.70 37.34 -4.77
N ALA A 25 -17.15 38.33 -5.48
CA ALA A 25 -16.19 39.29 -4.91
C ALA A 25 -16.76 40.12 -3.75
N GLU A 26 -18.06 40.42 -3.77
CA GLU A 26 -18.74 41.24 -2.75
C GLU A 26 -19.42 40.40 -1.66
N ASN A 27 -19.55 39.08 -1.84
CA ASN A 27 -20.25 38.20 -0.91
C ASN A 27 -19.26 37.35 -0.11
N LEU A 28 -18.97 37.80 1.12
CA LEU A 28 -18.04 37.15 2.04
C LEU A 28 -18.50 35.73 2.44
N ASP A 29 -19.81 35.48 2.55
CA ASP A 29 -20.33 34.15 2.89
C ASP A 29 -20.13 33.18 1.71
N ALA A 30 -20.37 33.65 0.48
CA ALA A 30 -20.12 32.87 -0.72
C ALA A 30 -18.62 32.50 -0.86
N GLN A 31 -17.72 33.44 -0.55
CA GLN A 31 -16.28 33.16 -0.55
C GLN A 31 -15.90 32.09 0.48
N ARG A 32 -16.44 32.16 1.70
CA ARG A 32 -16.17 31.17 2.75
C ARG A 32 -16.69 29.79 2.38
N ASP A 33 -17.89 29.72 1.81
CA ASP A 33 -18.46 28.45 1.36
C ASP A 33 -17.68 27.87 0.18
N GLU A 34 -17.15 28.70 -0.71
CA GLU A 34 -16.30 28.24 -1.80
C GLU A 34 -14.97 27.68 -1.30
N ILE A 35 -14.29 28.38 -0.37
CA ILE A 35 -13.07 27.87 0.28
C ILE A 35 -13.35 26.51 0.93
N ARG A 36 -14.46 26.39 1.67
CA ARG A 36 -14.84 25.13 2.33
C ARG A 36 -15.07 24.01 1.31
N ARG A 37 -15.72 24.30 0.18
CA ARG A 37 -15.96 23.32 -0.89
C ARG A 37 -14.64 22.87 -1.53
N ILE A 38 -13.75 23.80 -1.85
CA ILE A 38 -12.43 23.50 -2.40
C ILE A 38 -11.66 22.62 -1.41
N THR A 39 -11.52 23.05 -0.15
CA THR A 39 -10.81 22.29 0.88
C THR A 39 -11.41 20.90 1.08
N ARG A 40 -12.74 20.77 1.09
CA ARG A 40 -13.40 19.46 1.22
C ARG A 40 -13.04 18.50 0.08
N ILE A 41 -13.04 18.98 -1.16
CA ILE A 41 -12.69 18.16 -2.33
C ILE A 41 -11.22 17.74 -2.25
N VAL A 42 -10.33 18.68 -1.92
CA VAL A 42 -8.90 18.38 -1.78
C VAL A 42 -8.68 17.33 -0.67
N VAL A 43 -9.33 17.46 0.47
CA VAL A 43 -9.24 16.49 1.58
C VAL A 43 -9.77 15.10 1.19
N GLN A 44 -10.85 15.04 0.41
CA GLN A 44 -11.46 13.79 -0.07
C GLN A 44 -10.55 13.04 -1.05
N HIS A 45 -9.78 13.76 -1.86
CA HIS A 45 -8.87 13.18 -2.85
C HIS A 45 -7.43 13.01 -2.36
N ALA A 46 -7.03 13.75 -1.33
CA ALA A 46 -5.69 13.69 -0.79
C ALA A 46 -5.37 12.31 -0.17
N PRO A 47 -4.16 11.79 -0.35
CA PRO A 47 -3.75 10.53 0.28
C PRO A 47 -3.61 10.66 1.81
N ASN A 48 -3.51 9.51 2.50
CA ASN A 48 -3.25 9.48 3.95
C ASN A 48 -1.77 9.76 4.29
N VAL A 49 -0.85 9.43 3.38
CA VAL A 49 0.61 9.62 3.51
C VAL A 49 1.09 10.44 2.31
N GLY A 50 2.03 11.37 2.52
CA GLY A 50 2.55 12.23 1.44
C GLY A 50 1.58 13.33 0.98
N TYR A 51 0.57 13.67 1.78
CA TYR A 51 -0.46 14.65 1.41
C TYR A 51 0.12 16.06 1.18
N VAL A 52 1.20 16.43 1.85
CA VAL A 52 1.85 17.74 1.70
C VAL A 52 2.39 17.93 0.28
N GLU A 53 3.19 16.96 -0.20
CA GLU A 53 3.75 16.98 -1.55
C GLU A 53 2.66 16.85 -2.63
N TRP A 54 1.62 16.06 -2.33
CA TRP A 54 0.48 15.91 -3.22
C TRP A 54 -0.29 17.23 -3.38
N VAL A 55 -0.54 17.96 -2.28
CA VAL A 55 -1.20 19.28 -2.35
C VAL A 55 -0.33 20.29 -3.08
N ALA A 56 0.99 20.31 -2.84
CA ALA A 56 1.89 21.20 -3.58
C ALA A 56 1.83 20.95 -5.09
N THR A 57 1.83 19.68 -5.51
CA THR A 57 1.76 19.34 -6.94
C THR A 57 0.37 19.61 -7.54
N LEU A 58 -0.69 19.43 -6.75
CA LEU A 58 -2.05 19.83 -7.15
C LEU A 58 -2.09 21.33 -7.43
N ILE A 59 -1.52 22.14 -6.55
CA ILE A 59 -1.43 23.59 -6.73
C ILE A 59 -0.67 23.90 -8.02
N ASP A 60 0.50 23.28 -8.25
CA ASP A 60 1.28 23.50 -9.47
C ASP A 60 0.49 23.13 -10.74
N GLN A 61 -0.23 22.01 -10.74
CA GLN A 61 -1.08 21.62 -11.88
C GLN A 61 -2.23 22.59 -12.14
N ILE A 62 -2.87 23.07 -11.07
CA ILE A 62 -3.91 24.08 -11.18
C ILE A 62 -3.31 25.37 -11.76
N GLU A 63 -2.16 25.81 -11.27
CA GLU A 63 -1.50 27.02 -11.75
C GLU A 63 -1.10 26.96 -13.23
N VAL A 64 -0.64 25.80 -13.70
CA VAL A 64 -0.33 25.57 -15.13
C VAL A 64 -1.60 25.64 -15.99
N GLY A 65 -2.72 25.12 -15.48
CA GLY A 65 -4.01 25.16 -16.19
C GLY A 65 -4.72 26.51 -16.13
N MET A 66 -4.34 27.38 -15.21
CA MET A 66 -5.00 28.67 -14.99
C MET A 66 -4.56 29.72 -16.01
N THR A 67 -5.53 30.22 -16.77
CA THR A 67 -5.32 31.34 -17.71
C THR A 67 -5.60 32.70 -17.08
N THR A 68 -6.28 32.72 -15.94
CA THR A 68 -6.70 33.95 -15.24
C THR A 68 -6.17 33.99 -13.82
N ARG A 69 -6.02 35.19 -13.25
CA ARG A 69 -5.61 35.38 -11.84
C ARG A 69 -6.79 35.29 -10.85
N SER A 70 -7.83 34.55 -11.21
CA SER A 70 -9.00 34.32 -10.34
C SER A 70 -8.88 33.00 -9.58
N TRP A 71 -9.60 32.81 -8.47
CA TRP A 71 -9.61 31.50 -7.80
C TRP A 71 -10.05 30.39 -8.76
N PRO A 72 -9.46 29.18 -8.65
CA PRO A 72 -9.90 28.06 -9.46
C PRO A 72 -11.33 27.69 -9.14
N LEU A 73 -12.09 27.29 -10.14
CA LEU A 73 -13.44 26.77 -9.95
C LEU A 73 -13.38 25.34 -9.43
N ILE A 74 -14.42 24.93 -8.70
CA ILE A 74 -14.57 23.55 -8.21
C ILE A 74 -14.34 22.49 -9.31
N GLY A 75 -14.85 22.74 -10.52
CA GLY A 75 -14.68 21.83 -11.65
C GLY A 75 -13.23 21.70 -12.13
N GLU A 76 -12.42 22.74 -11.98
CA GLU A 76 -10.99 22.73 -12.34
C GLU A 76 -10.17 22.02 -11.27
N VAL A 77 -10.46 22.29 -9.99
CA VAL A 77 -9.84 21.59 -8.86
C VAL A 77 -10.12 20.09 -8.96
N ASN A 78 -11.36 19.70 -9.26
CA ASN A 78 -11.72 18.28 -9.38
C ASN A 78 -11.01 17.62 -10.58
N LYS A 79 -10.92 18.30 -11.73
CA LYS A 79 -10.16 17.81 -12.89
C LYS A 79 -8.68 17.62 -12.57
N ALA A 80 -8.06 18.55 -11.85
CA ALA A 80 -6.67 18.43 -11.42
C ALA A 80 -6.46 17.29 -10.42
N CYS A 81 -7.39 17.12 -9.46
CA CYS A 81 -7.38 15.96 -8.55
C CYS A 81 -7.49 14.63 -9.31
N GLU A 82 -8.35 14.54 -10.33
CA GLU A 82 -8.47 13.35 -11.18
C GLU A 82 -7.23 13.11 -12.04
N ALA A 83 -6.61 14.17 -12.57
CA ALA A 83 -5.37 14.09 -13.34
C ALA A 83 -4.25 13.50 -12.48
N LEU A 84 -4.03 14.03 -11.26
CA LEU A 84 -3.06 13.47 -10.31
C LEU A 84 -3.33 12.02 -9.92
N ARG A 85 -4.61 11.63 -9.85
CA ARG A 85 -4.98 10.24 -9.58
C ARG A 85 -4.65 9.32 -10.76
N LYS A 86 -4.90 9.77 -12.00
CA LYS A 86 -4.60 9.02 -13.23
C LYS A 86 -3.11 8.93 -13.54
N GLU A 87 -2.39 10.03 -13.33
CA GLU A 87 -0.94 10.11 -13.48
C GLU A 87 -0.21 9.32 -12.39
N GLY A 88 -0.95 8.88 -11.36
CA GLY A 88 -0.38 8.20 -10.23
C GLY A 88 0.63 9.13 -9.58
N PHE A 89 0.20 10.20 -8.93
CA PHE A 89 1.13 11.03 -8.15
C PHE A 89 1.88 10.21 -7.07
N LEU A 90 1.26 9.13 -6.57
CA LEU A 90 1.90 8.09 -5.75
C LEU A 90 2.70 7.05 -6.56
N SER A 91 2.62 7.10 -7.88
CA SER A 91 3.39 6.36 -8.88
C SER A 91 4.52 7.18 -9.51
N ARG A 92 4.70 8.46 -9.13
CA ARG A 92 5.94 9.19 -9.38
C ARG A 92 7.05 8.34 -8.76
N PRO A 93 8.10 7.96 -9.51
CA PRO A 93 9.15 7.13 -8.95
C PRO A 93 9.89 7.99 -7.93
N VAL A 94 9.52 7.84 -6.66
CA VAL A 94 10.47 8.01 -5.56
C VAL A 94 11.71 7.27 -6.03
N LEU A 95 12.85 7.96 -6.07
CA LEU A 95 14.16 7.36 -6.37
C LEU A 95 14.15 5.95 -5.81
N LYS A 96 14.19 4.95 -6.71
CA LYS A 96 14.04 3.55 -6.34
C LYS A 96 15.09 3.25 -5.29
N ASP A 97 14.70 3.25 -4.03
CA ASP A 97 15.54 2.69 -2.98
C ASP A 97 15.75 1.22 -3.40
N PRO A 98 16.99 0.76 -3.59
CA PRO A 98 17.28 -0.61 -4.00
C PRO A 98 16.77 -1.67 -3.01
N HIS A 99 16.17 -1.24 -1.89
CA HIS A 99 15.56 -2.10 -0.87
C HIS A 99 14.02 -2.15 -0.92
N VAL A 100 13.34 -1.41 -1.81
CA VAL A 100 11.86 -1.34 -1.88
C VAL A 100 11.30 -2.09 -3.10
N GLU A 101 11.96 -3.16 -3.56
CA GLU A 101 11.36 -4.08 -4.54
C GLU A 101 10.22 -4.94 -3.94
N GLU A 102 10.10 -5.03 -2.61
CA GLU A 102 9.05 -5.80 -1.94
C GLU A 102 7.64 -5.23 -2.15
N HIS A 103 7.49 -3.93 -2.42
CA HIS A 103 6.16 -3.32 -2.62
C HIS A 103 5.43 -3.87 -3.87
N GLY A 104 6.16 -4.18 -4.94
CA GLY A 104 5.57 -4.81 -6.13
C GLY A 104 5.28 -6.30 -5.94
N HIS A 105 5.98 -6.97 -5.02
CA HIS A 105 5.81 -8.40 -4.79
C HIS A 105 4.44 -8.72 -4.16
N TYR A 106 4.07 -8.02 -3.09
CA TYR A 106 2.79 -8.25 -2.41
C TYR A 106 1.58 -7.85 -3.25
N ALA A 107 1.69 -6.78 -4.04
CA ALA A 107 0.64 -6.40 -4.99
C ALA A 107 0.40 -7.50 -6.04
N LYS A 108 1.48 -8.03 -6.65
CA LYS A 108 1.35 -9.16 -7.60
C LYS A 108 0.75 -10.40 -6.94
N LEU A 109 1.14 -10.73 -5.72
CA LEU A 109 0.55 -11.87 -4.99
C LEU A 109 -0.94 -11.66 -4.70
N ALA A 110 -1.33 -10.45 -4.32
CA ALA A 110 -2.73 -10.10 -4.09
C ALA A 110 -3.57 -10.22 -5.38
N ASP A 111 -3.04 -9.76 -6.51
CA ASP A 111 -3.69 -9.90 -7.82
C ASP A 111 -3.88 -11.38 -8.19
N ARG A 112 -2.87 -12.22 -7.95
CA ARG A 112 -2.97 -13.68 -8.17
C ARG A 112 -4.05 -14.32 -7.31
N ILE A 113 -4.15 -13.93 -6.03
CA ILE A 113 -5.20 -14.41 -5.13
C ILE A 113 -6.59 -14.03 -5.65
N LYS A 114 -6.78 -12.77 -6.05
CA LYS A 114 -8.05 -12.29 -6.61
C LYS A 114 -8.40 -12.96 -7.93
N ALA A 115 -7.41 -13.24 -8.78
CA ALA A 115 -7.56 -14.00 -10.01
C ALA A 115 -7.85 -15.49 -9.78
N GLY A 116 -7.71 -15.99 -8.55
CA GLY A 116 -7.92 -17.40 -8.22
C GLY A 116 -6.76 -18.31 -8.62
N GLU A 117 -5.56 -17.75 -8.85
CA GLU A 117 -4.38 -18.51 -9.20
C GLU A 117 -3.80 -19.30 -8.00
N PRO A 118 -3.08 -20.40 -8.25
CA PRO A 118 -2.41 -21.15 -7.19
C PRO A 118 -1.28 -20.33 -6.55
N VAL A 119 -1.35 -20.20 -5.23
CA VAL A 119 -0.35 -19.50 -4.40
C VAL A 119 0.23 -20.42 -3.33
N ALA A 120 1.43 -20.10 -2.86
CA ALA A 120 2.11 -20.88 -1.83
C ALA A 120 1.43 -20.77 -0.45
N GLU A 121 1.62 -21.76 0.41
CA GLU A 121 1.03 -21.79 1.76
C GLU A 121 1.48 -20.60 2.64
N SER A 122 2.73 -20.12 2.48
CA SER A 122 3.24 -18.95 3.20
C SER A 122 2.44 -17.69 2.90
N VAL A 123 1.92 -17.58 1.67
CA VAL A 123 1.12 -16.45 1.21
C VAL A 123 -0.30 -16.47 1.79
N LEU A 124 -0.79 -17.64 2.23
CA LEU A 124 -2.14 -17.81 2.80
C LEU A 124 -2.19 -17.64 4.32
N TYR A 125 -1.13 -18.07 5.03
CA TYR A 125 -1.11 -18.11 6.50
C TYR A 125 0.11 -17.44 7.13
N GLY A 126 1.15 -17.14 6.36
CA GLY A 126 2.40 -16.59 6.86
C GLY A 126 2.41 -15.06 6.98
N VAL A 127 3.62 -14.53 7.10
CA VAL A 127 3.88 -13.08 7.22
C VAL A 127 3.39 -12.35 5.96
N GLU A 128 3.52 -12.96 4.78
CA GLU A 128 3.05 -12.35 3.53
C GLU A 128 1.53 -12.10 3.55
N ALA A 129 0.75 -13.02 4.13
CA ALA A 129 -0.70 -12.86 4.28
C ALA A 129 -1.05 -11.64 5.14
N VAL A 130 -0.37 -11.52 6.29
CA VAL A 130 -0.54 -10.40 7.23
C VAL A 130 -0.16 -9.08 6.59
N GLU A 131 0.96 -9.05 5.87
CA GLU A 131 1.47 -7.87 5.18
C GLU A 131 0.47 -7.37 4.13
N MET A 132 -0.12 -8.28 3.34
CA MET A 132 -1.14 -7.93 2.35
C MET A 132 -2.43 -7.38 2.98
N ILE A 133 -2.84 -7.92 4.13
CA ILE A 133 -4.01 -7.42 4.88
C ILE A 133 -3.73 -6.03 5.47
N LYS A 134 -2.58 -5.84 6.13
CA LYS A 134 -2.18 -4.54 6.73
C LYS A 134 -2.04 -3.44 5.68
N ARG A 135 -1.62 -3.79 4.47
CA ARG A 135 -1.53 -2.88 3.31
C ARG A 135 -2.86 -2.68 2.58
N ASN A 136 -3.95 -3.29 3.06
CA ASN A 136 -5.29 -3.21 2.47
C ASN A 136 -5.35 -3.68 1.00
N LEU A 137 -4.47 -4.62 0.63
CA LEU A 137 -4.44 -5.23 -0.70
C LEU A 137 -5.44 -6.39 -0.80
N LEU A 138 -5.65 -7.08 0.31
CA LEU A 138 -6.59 -8.19 0.47
C LEU A 138 -7.37 -8.05 1.78
N THR A 139 -8.56 -8.63 1.78
CA THR A 139 -9.36 -8.86 2.99
C THR A 139 -9.26 -10.31 3.43
N GLU A 140 -9.62 -10.59 4.68
CA GLU A 140 -9.71 -11.96 5.20
C GLU A 140 -10.68 -12.82 4.39
N GLY A 141 -11.73 -12.20 3.83
CA GLY A 141 -12.69 -12.85 2.95
C GLY A 141 -12.05 -13.36 1.65
N ASP A 142 -11.10 -12.62 1.08
CA ASP A 142 -10.41 -13.00 -0.16
C ASP A 142 -9.53 -14.24 0.03
N LEU A 143 -8.91 -14.37 1.21
CA LEU A 143 -8.08 -15.53 1.55
C LEU A 143 -8.89 -16.78 1.85
N ARG A 144 -10.12 -16.63 2.37
CA ARG A 144 -10.96 -17.75 2.82
C ARG A 144 -11.16 -18.82 1.74
N LYS A 145 -11.42 -18.40 0.49
CA LYS A 145 -11.64 -19.34 -0.63
C LYS A 145 -10.41 -20.22 -0.88
N HIS A 146 -9.23 -19.62 -0.87
CA HIS A 146 -7.96 -20.33 -1.08
C HIS A 146 -7.60 -21.22 0.12
N ARG A 147 -7.84 -20.74 1.35
CA ARG A 147 -7.63 -21.51 2.57
C ARG A 147 -8.50 -22.76 2.62
N SER A 148 -9.79 -22.63 2.30
CA SER A 148 -10.70 -23.78 2.19
C SER A 148 -10.29 -24.75 1.08
N ALA A 149 -9.85 -24.24 -0.08
CA ALA A 149 -9.35 -25.09 -1.16
C ALA A 149 -8.11 -25.90 -0.72
N ALA A 150 -7.17 -25.27 0.00
CA ALA A 150 -6.00 -25.95 0.54
C ALA A 150 -6.36 -27.04 1.57
N TYR A 151 -7.35 -26.77 2.44
CA TYR A 151 -7.89 -27.77 3.37
C TYR A 151 -8.50 -28.95 2.62
N PHE A 152 -9.39 -28.71 1.65
CA PHE A 152 -10.04 -29.80 0.91
C PHE A 152 -9.05 -30.64 0.09
N ALA A 153 -8.04 -30.01 -0.51
CA ALA A 153 -6.98 -30.74 -1.22
C ALA A 153 -6.20 -31.67 -0.28
N ARG A 154 -5.90 -31.22 0.95
CA ARG A 154 -5.24 -32.06 1.96
C ARG A 154 -6.15 -33.14 2.52
N LYS A 155 -7.42 -32.81 2.80
CA LYS A 155 -8.43 -33.79 3.24
C LYS A 155 -8.57 -34.93 2.22
N ALA A 156 -8.56 -34.61 0.93
CA ALA A 156 -8.62 -35.60 -0.14
C ALA A 156 -7.36 -36.49 -0.22
N THR A 157 -6.20 -36.00 0.23
CA THR A 157 -4.91 -36.69 0.07
C THR A 157 -4.49 -37.47 1.31
N TYR A 158 -4.69 -36.89 2.49
CA TYR A 158 -4.17 -37.37 3.78
C TYR A 158 -5.27 -37.76 4.77
N GLY A 159 -6.53 -37.58 4.41
CA GLY A 159 -7.67 -37.78 5.30
C GLY A 159 -8.01 -36.55 6.13
N GLU A 160 -9.17 -36.61 6.79
CA GLU A 160 -9.78 -35.50 7.51
C GLU A 160 -9.00 -35.09 8.76
N GLU A 161 -8.63 -36.05 9.59
CA GLU A 161 -7.91 -35.81 10.85
C GLU A 161 -6.56 -35.10 10.62
N ALA A 162 -5.80 -35.56 9.62
CA ALA A 162 -4.53 -34.92 9.25
C ALA A 162 -4.71 -33.52 8.66
N ALA A 163 -5.83 -33.27 7.97
CA ALA A 163 -6.14 -31.96 7.41
C ALA A 163 -6.56 -30.96 8.50
N GLU A 164 -7.30 -31.38 9.52
CA GLU A 164 -7.69 -30.56 10.67
C GLU A 164 -6.47 -30.15 11.51
N VAL A 165 -5.63 -31.11 11.91
CA VAL A 165 -4.40 -30.83 12.67
C VAL A 165 -3.50 -29.84 11.92
N TRP A 166 -3.40 -30.01 10.60
CA TRP A 166 -2.66 -29.08 9.76
C TRP A 166 -3.30 -27.69 9.70
N GLU A 167 -4.62 -27.60 9.50
CA GLU A 167 -5.31 -26.32 9.39
C GLU A 167 -5.19 -25.52 10.69
N ASP A 168 -5.35 -26.18 11.83
CA ASP A 168 -5.19 -25.57 13.15
C ASP A 168 -3.77 -25.06 13.36
N GLY A 169 -2.77 -25.85 12.97
CA GLY A 169 -1.37 -25.41 12.99
C GLY A 169 -1.11 -24.19 12.10
N ARG A 170 -1.81 -24.06 10.97
CA ARG A 170 -1.68 -22.91 10.06
C ARG A 170 -2.44 -21.67 10.56
N LYS A 171 -3.60 -21.84 11.18
CA LYS A 171 -4.32 -20.75 11.85
C LYS A 171 -3.48 -20.21 13.02
N ALA A 172 -2.92 -21.07 13.85
CA ALA A 172 -2.04 -20.67 14.95
C ALA A 172 -0.77 -19.94 14.44
N LEU A 173 -0.19 -20.40 13.33
CA LEU A 173 0.92 -19.69 12.69
C LEU A 173 0.50 -18.28 12.24
N HIS A 174 -0.68 -18.16 11.63
CA HIS A 174 -1.18 -16.87 11.16
C HIS A 174 -1.43 -15.89 12.31
N GLU A 175 -2.05 -16.35 13.40
CA GLU A 175 -2.24 -15.56 14.62
C GLU A 175 -0.91 -15.12 15.22
N ARG A 176 0.08 -16.02 15.26
CA ARG A 176 1.44 -15.68 15.71
C ARG A 176 2.08 -14.62 14.80
N CYS A 177 1.98 -14.77 13.49
CA CYS A 177 2.50 -13.78 12.54
C CYS A 177 1.79 -12.43 12.66
N MET A 178 0.49 -12.42 12.95
CA MET A 178 -0.28 -11.20 13.23
C MET A 178 0.21 -10.50 14.50
N ALA A 179 0.46 -11.28 15.58
CA ALA A 179 0.93 -10.75 16.86
C ALA A 179 2.38 -10.26 16.80
N GLU A 180 3.25 -10.99 16.11
CA GLU A 180 4.69 -10.69 16.00
C GLU A 180 5.02 -9.76 14.82
N TYR A 181 4.03 -9.32 14.04
CA TYR A 181 4.22 -8.60 12.78
C TYR A 181 5.20 -7.43 12.89
N ASP A 182 4.97 -6.52 13.83
CA ASP A 182 5.79 -5.31 14.00
C ASP A 182 7.24 -5.68 14.35
N THR A 183 7.44 -6.76 15.10
CA THR A 183 8.78 -7.27 15.46
C THR A 183 9.48 -7.91 14.25
N ILE A 184 8.76 -8.69 13.45
CA ILE A 184 9.29 -9.37 12.26
C ILE A 184 9.69 -8.34 11.19
N VAL A 185 8.85 -7.33 10.95
CA VAL A 185 9.14 -6.26 9.99
C VAL A 185 10.33 -5.42 10.47
N ALA A 186 10.38 -5.07 11.77
CA ALA A 186 11.52 -4.36 12.33
C ALA A 186 12.83 -5.15 12.18
N GLN A 187 12.82 -6.48 12.39
CA GLN A 187 13.99 -7.33 12.19
C GLN A 187 14.43 -7.44 10.73
N ARG A 188 13.49 -7.41 9.77
CA ARG A 188 13.78 -7.37 8.33
C ARG A 188 14.38 -6.04 7.89
N ALA A 189 14.00 -4.94 8.54
CA ALA A 189 14.49 -3.60 8.26
C ALA A 189 15.91 -3.32 8.80
N ILE A 190 16.47 -4.18 9.67
CA ILE A 190 17.86 -4.08 10.10
C ILE A 190 18.74 -4.43 8.89
N PRO A 191 19.56 -3.51 8.36
CA PRO A 191 20.47 -3.83 7.28
C PRO A 191 21.37 -4.97 7.75
N ARG A 192 21.40 -6.06 6.98
CA ARG A 192 22.34 -7.16 7.19
C ARG A 192 23.75 -6.62 6.96
N ALA A 193 24.31 -5.94 7.96
CA ALA A 193 25.69 -5.50 7.95
C ALA A 193 26.58 -6.74 7.81
N GLY A 194 27.15 -6.91 6.63
CA GLY A 194 28.28 -7.81 6.39
C GLY A 194 28.04 -9.30 6.63
N ARG A 195 27.13 -9.96 5.91
CA ARG A 195 27.43 -11.36 5.51
C ARG A 195 28.42 -11.32 4.35
N LYS A 196 29.71 -11.10 4.65
CA LYS A 196 30.79 -11.55 3.75
C LYS A 196 30.52 -13.01 3.44
N GLY A 197 30.58 -13.36 2.15
CA GLY A 197 30.16 -14.65 1.61
C GLY A 197 30.54 -15.82 2.50
N PHE A 198 29.51 -16.45 3.10
CA PHE A 198 29.63 -17.84 3.49
C PHE A 198 29.54 -18.64 2.18
N SER A 199 30.69 -18.78 1.52
CA SER A 199 30.87 -19.85 0.53
C SER A 199 30.99 -21.13 1.36
N PRO A 200 30.04 -22.08 1.28
CA PRO A 200 30.23 -23.37 1.92
C PRO A 200 31.32 -24.09 1.11
N ASN A 201 32.57 -23.85 1.49
CA ASN A 201 33.66 -24.77 1.17
C ASN A 201 33.41 -26.02 2.01
N MET A 202 32.46 -26.84 1.57
CA MET A 202 32.28 -28.19 2.09
C MET A 202 33.50 -29.00 1.64
N PRO A 203 34.36 -29.50 2.54
CA PRO A 203 35.26 -30.55 2.16
C PRO A 203 34.40 -31.70 1.64
N SER A 204 34.65 -32.11 0.40
CA SER A 204 34.05 -33.30 -0.20
C SER A 204 34.30 -34.48 0.75
N MET A 205 33.25 -34.90 1.47
CA MET A 205 33.32 -36.18 2.16
C MET A 205 33.49 -37.26 1.10
N PRO A 206 34.49 -38.15 1.23
CA PRO A 206 34.57 -39.32 0.37
C PRO A 206 33.33 -40.18 0.65
N TYR A 207 32.55 -40.43 -0.39
CA TYR A 207 31.56 -41.50 -0.39
C TYR A 207 32.33 -42.81 -0.18
N SER A 208 32.25 -43.36 1.02
CA SER A 208 32.69 -44.72 1.28
C SER A 208 31.70 -45.65 0.58
N ASP A 209 32.14 -46.21 -0.56
CA ASP A 209 31.55 -47.43 -1.11
C ASP A 209 31.60 -48.53 -0.04
N GLY A 210 30.43 -48.99 0.37
CA GLY A 210 30.30 -49.95 1.46
C GLY A 210 28.91 -50.57 1.52
N PHE A 211 28.35 -50.97 0.38
CA PHE A 211 27.30 -51.98 0.35
C PHE A 211 27.95 -53.34 0.07
N ALA A 212 28.11 -54.13 1.12
CA ALA A 212 28.35 -55.57 1.03
C ALA A 212 27.68 -56.26 2.22
N ALA A 213 26.50 -56.84 1.97
CA ALA A 213 26.13 -58.24 2.25
C ALA A 213 24.62 -58.42 2.01
#